data_AF-A0A8H4UW47-F1
#
_entry.id   AF-A0A8H4UW47-F1
#
_cell.length_a   1.000
_cell.length_b   1.000
_cell.length_c   1.000
_cell.angle_alpha   90.00
_cell.angle_beta   90.00
_cell.angle_gamma   90.00
#
_symmetry.space_group_name_H-M   'P 1'
#
loop_
_entity.id
_entity.type
_entity.pdbx_description
1 polymer ?
#
loop_
_entity_poly.entity_id
_entity_poly.type
_entity_poly.pdbx_seq_one_letter_code
_entity_poly.pdbx_strand_id
1 'polypeptide(L)'
;MSYDDFQAAILPKVQGSWNLHEYLPRTMDFFVMLSSATGILGNRSQANYAAGNTYQDCLAQYRISQNLPATSIDLGTVLSVGYVAEHRENMTTLANVLEVIREDEIHTLLEYVIDPRCKHEPGPERAQLVVGLTTAEYLRQRGVPPLSYLSYPLFTHLNTTSVSHRHSKGEDPAHLAVIALPYATTKEEAVTIVRDGIRHKLASLLAIPVDNIDSNKS
;
A
#
# COMPACT_ATOMS: atom_id res chain seq x y z
N MET A 1 11.14 0.32 24.90
CA MET A 1 11.02 1.68 24.36
C MET A 1 11.10 2.65 25.52
N SER A 2 12.11 3.50 25.53
CA SER A 2 12.23 4.58 26.52
C SER A 2 11.28 5.74 26.18
N TYR A 3 11.16 6.70 27.09
CA TYR A 3 10.42 7.94 26.82
C TYR A 3 11.06 8.74 25.67
N ASP A 4 12.39 8.81 25.63
CA ASP A 4 13.11 9.54 24.60
C ASP A 4 12.92 8.89 23.22
N ASP A 5 12.94 7.55 23.14
CA ASP A 5 12.62 6.82 21.90
C ASP A 5 11.19 7.09 21.43
N PHE A 6 10.25 7.21 22.38
CA PHE A 6 8.87 7.53 22.06
C PHE A 6 8.76 8.94 21.49
N GLN A 7 9.31 9.93 22.18
CA GLN A 7 9.34 11.33 21.77
C GLN A 7 9.99 11.51 20.40
N ALA A 8 11.16 10.91 20.18
CA ALA A 8 11.90 11.01 18.92
C ALA A 8 11.06 10.54 17.73
N ALA A 9 10.24 9.49 17.91
CA ALA A 9 9.37 8.98 16.86
C ALA A 9 8.12 9.84 16.62
N ILE A 10 7.51 10.39 17.68
CA ILE A 10 6.24 11.12 17.54
C ILE A 10 6.43 12.59 17.16
N LEU A 11 7.47 13.27 17.64
CA LEU A 11 7.63 14.72 17.50
C LEU A 11 7.63 15.20 16.04
N PRO A 12 8.29 14.52 15.08
CA PRO A 12 8.24 14.94 13.68
C PRO A 12 6.82 14.94 13.10
N LYS A 13 5.98 13.97 13.50
CA LYS A 13 4.60 13.86 13.02
C LYS A 13 3.66 14.76 13.80
N VAL A 14 3.79 14.81 15.12
CA VAL A 14 2.92 15.61 15.99
C VAL A 14 3.27 17.09 15.91
N GLN A 15 4.42 17.48 16.46
CA GLN A 15 4.82 18.88 16.51
C GLN A 15 5.12 19.43 15.11
N GLY A 16 5.73 18.61 14.24
CA GLY A 16 6.03 19.03 12.88
C GLY A 16 4.78 19.40 12.09
N SER A 17 3.76 18.53 12.07
CA SER A 17 2.53 18.84 11.33
C SER A 17 1.67 19.92 11.99
N TRP A 18 1.69 20.03 13.33
CA TRP A 18 1.05 21.15 14.03
C TRP A 18 1.68 22.49 13.67
N ASN A 19 3.01 22.55 13.61
CA ASN A 19 3.71 23.77 13.17
C ASN A 19 3.30 24.15 11.73
N LEU A 20 3.19 23.17 10.83
CA LEU A 20 2.72 23.44 9.46
C LEU A 20 1.26 23.91 9.45
N HIS A 21 0.40 23.39 10.32
CA HIS A 21 -0.98 23.85 10.46
C HIS A 21 -1.07 25.31 10.92
N GLU A 22 -0.28 25.69 11.93
CA GLU A 22 -0.30 27.01 12.54
C GLU A 22 0.30 28.09 11.64
N TYR A 23 1.42 27.79 10.98
CA TYR A 23 2.24 28.81 10.31
C TYR A 23 2.07 28.89 8.80
N LEU A 24 1.54 27.86 8.13
CA LEU A 24 1.32 27.93 6.68
C LEU A 24 0.04 28.73 6.33
N PRO A 25 -0.01 29.36 5.14
CA PRO A 25 -1.18 30.13 4.71
C PRO A 25 -2.46 29.29 4.69
N ARG A 26 -3.57 29.86 5.19
CA ARG A 26 -4.88 29.20 5.13
C ARG A 26 -5.47 29.11 3.72
N THR A 27 -4.89 29.81 2.75
CA THR A 27 -5.31 29.87 1.35
C THR A 27 -4.63 28.82 0.45
N MET A 28 -3.89 27.87 1.01
CA MET A 28 -3.27 26.80 0.23
C MET A 28 -4.32 25.92 -0.45
N ASP A 29 -3.98 25.38 -1.62
CA ASP A 29 -4.87 24.50 -2.37
C ASP A 29 -4.97 23.08 -1.82
N PHE A 30 -3.93 22.64 -1.10
CA PHE A 30 -3.80 21.30 -0.53
C PHE A 30 -2.97 21.32 0.76
N PHE A 31 -3.16 20.30 1.60
CA PHE A 31 -2.32 20.00 2.76
C PHE A 31 -2.26 18.48 2.89
N VAL A 32 -1.18 17.85 2.45
CA VAL A 32 -1.08 16.39 2.40
C VAL A 32 -0.10 15.90 3.45
N MET A 33 -0.52 14.92 4.24
CA MET A 33 0.31 14.25 5.23
C MET A 33 0.50 12.79 4.84
N LEU A 34 1.74 12.33 4.84
CA LEU A 34 2.05 10.92 4.65
C LEU A 34 2.03 10.22 6.01
N SER A 35 1.00 9.43 6.22
CA SER A 35 0.75 8.62 7.39
C SER A 35 0.98 7.14 7.04
N SER A 36 0.48 6.20 7.84
CA SER A 36 0.63 4.77 7.61
C SER A 36 -0.60 4.01 8.06
N ALA A 37 -0.97 2.99 7.29
CA ALA A 37 -2.00 2.03 7.66
C ALA A 37 -1.69 1.32 9.00
N THR A 38 -0.44 1.34 9.46
CA THR A 38 -0.06 0.89 10.81
C THR A 38 -0.75 1.68 11.93
N GLY A 39 -1.08 2.96 11.73
CA GLY A 39 -1.85 3.77 12.66
C GLY A 39 -3.28 3.28 12.86
N ILE A 40 -3.79 2.47 11.92
CA ILE A 40 -5.16 1.95 11.89
C ILE A 40 -5.22 0.47 12.25
N LEU A 41 -4.32 -0.34 11.68
CA LEU A 41 -4.28 -1.79 11.94
C LEU A 41 -3.53 -2.15 13.21
N GLY A 42 -2.57 -1.31 13.61
CA GLY A 42 -1.57 -1.63 14.61
C GLY A 42 -0.49 -2.58 14.07
N ASN A 43 0.72 -2.44 14.60
CA ASN A 43 1.81 -3.38 14.36
C ASN A 43 2.61 -3.59 15.66
N ARG A 44 3.11 -4.81 15.86
CA ARG A 44 3.91 -5.13 17.04
C ARG A 44 5.15 -4.25 17.07
N SER A 45 5.57 -3.85 18.26
CA SER A 45 6.72 -2.96 18.50
C SER A 45 6.68 -1.56 17.85
N GLN A 46 5.55 -1.13 17.29
CA GLN A 46 5.42 0.15 16.58
C GLN A 46 4.38 1.10 17.21
N ALA A 47 4.19 1.05 18.53
CA ALA A 47 3.17 1.87 19.22
C ALA A 47 3.43 3.38 19.11
N ASN A 48 4.68 3.83 19.22
CA ASN A 48 5.07 5.23 19.01
C ASN A 48 4.86 5.68 17.55
N TYR A 49 5.24 4.84 16.59
CA TYR A 49 5.04 5.08 15.17
C TYR A 49 3.54 5.18 14.84
N ALA A 50 2.73 4.22 15.31
CA ALA A 50 1.28 4.25 15.15
C ALA A 50 0.69 5.54 15.73
N ALA A 51 1.07 5.93 16.96
CA ALA A 51 0.57 7.16 17.60
C ALA A 51 0.84 8.42 16.77
N GLY A 52 2.04 8.57 16.20
CA GLY A 52 2.38 9.70 15.34
C GLY A 52 1.56 9.74 14.04
N ASN A 53 1.31 8.58 13.43
CA ASN A 53 0.48 8.46 12.22
C ASN A 53 -1.00 8.78 12.52
N THR A 54 -1.57 8.16 13.54
CA THR A 54 -2.96 8.42 13.98
C THR A 54 -3.19 9.88 14.32
N TYR A 55 -2.18 10.58 14.88
CA TYR A 55 -2.28 12.02 15.10
C TYR A 55 -2.48 12.80 13.79
N GLN A 56 -1.76 12.45 12.72
CA GLN A 56 -1.90 13.12 11.41
C GLN A 56 -3.27 12.85 10.78
N ASP A 57 -3.82 11.65 10.97
CA ASP A 57 -5.18 11.30 10.54
C ASP A 57 -6.21 12.19 11.23
N CYS A 58 -6.09 12.35 12.55
CA CYS A 58 -6.93 13.25 13.35
C CYS A 58 -6.72 14.72 12.97
N LEU A 59 -5.49 15.14 12.68
CA LEU A 59 -5.21 16.52 12.25
C LEU A 59 -5.84 16.83 10.90
N ALA A 60 -5.89 15.86 9.98
CA ALA A 60 -6.57 16.05 8.71
C ALA A 60 -8.08 16.26 8.92
N GLN A 61 -8.71 15.43 9.76
CA GLN A 61 -10.13 15.59 10.13
C GLN A 61 -10.38 16.94 10.82
N TYR A 62 -9.51 17.35 11.72
CA TYR A 62 -9.58 18.65 12.40
C TYR A 62 -9.52 19.80 11.39
N ARG A 63 -8.56 19.78 10.46
CA ARG A 63 -8.45 20.81 9.42
C ARG A 63 -9.69 20.88 8.53
N ILE A 64 -10.23 19.74 8.09
CA ILE A 64 -11.47 19.69 7.31
C ILE A 64 -12.64 20.29 8.11
N SER A 65 -12.74 20.02 9.42
CA SER A 65 -13.78 20.63 10.27
C SER A 65 -13.69 22.16 10.35
N GLN A 66 -12.52 22.73 10.06
CA GLN A 66 -12.27 24.17 9.98
C GLN A 66 -12.41 24.72 8.55
N ASN A 67 -12.95 23.93 7.62
CA ASN A 67 -13.01 24.24 6.18
C ASN A 67 -11.63 24.50 5.55
N LEU A 68 -10.57 23.89 6.11
CA LEU A 68 -9.23 23.94 5.53
C LEU A 68 -8.95 22.64 4.77
N PRO A 69 -8.25 22.70 3.62
CA PRO A 69 -7.85 21.50 2.92
C PRO A 69 -6.89 20.69 3.80
N ALA A 70 -7.13 19.37 3.84
CA ALA A 70 -6.22 18.38 4.39
C ALA A 70 -6.56 16.96 3.93
N THR A 71 -5.53 16.15 3.70
CA THR A 71 -5.65 14.71 3.51
C THR A 71 -4.48 14.01 4.17
N SER A 72 -4.77 12.99 4.99
CA SER A 72 -3.80 12.02 5.48
C SER A 72 -3.84 10.79 4.56
N ILE A 73 -2.69 10.38 4.04
CA ILE A 73 -2.57 9.17 3.23
C ILE A 73 -1.88 8.10 4.08
N ASP A 74 -2.65 7.09 4.48
CA ASP A 74 -2.19 5.94 5.23
C ASP A 74 -1.58 4.90 4.29
N LEU A 75 -0.27 5.00 4.12
CA LEU A 75 0.47 4.12 3.24
C LEU A 75 0.68 2.71 3.85
N GLY A 76 0.58 1.72 2.96
CA GLY A 76 1.11 0.37 3.13
C GLY A 76 2.64 0.32 3.09
N THR A 77 3.22 -0.85 2.82
CA THR A 77 4.68 -1.01 2.78
C THR A 77 5.26 -0.39 1.52
N VAL A 78 6.18 0.59 1.60
CA VAL A 78 6.83 1.17 0.41
C VAL A 78 8.19 0.49 0.20
N LEU A 79 8.39 -0.18 -0.95
CA LEU A 79 9.62 -0.95 -1.23
C LEU A 79 10.67 -0.22 -2.06
N SER A 80 10.28 0.78 -2.86
CA SER A 80 11.16 1.42 -3.84
C SER A 80 12.12 2.45 -3.22
N VAL A 81 11.68 3.16 -2.18
CA VAL A 81 12.41 4.24 -1.49
C VAL A 81 11.99 4.34 -0.01
N GLY A 82 12.88 4.82 0.86
CA GLY A 82 12.61 5.04 2.28
C GLY A 82 13.10 3.93 3.23
N TYR A 83 12.69 3.99 4.49
CA TYR A 83 13.25 3.18 5.59
C TYR A 83 13.30 1.66 5.30
N VAL A 84 12.28 1.11 4.66
CA VAL A 84 12.19 -0.33 4.31
C VAL A 84 13.16 -0.71 3.19
N ALA A 85 13.37 0.17 2.20
CA ALA A 85 14.34 -0.04 1.12
C ALA A 85 15.78 -0.02 1.65
N GLU A 86 16.06 0.82 2.65
CA GLU A 86 17.36 0.95 3.32
C GLU A 86 17.64 -0.17 4.33
N HIS A 87 16.60 -0.83 4.85
CA HIS A 87 16.70 -1.89 5.86
C HIS A 87 16.01 -3.18 5.39
N ARG A 88 16.51 -3.77 4.29
CA ARG A 88 15.95 -4.98 3.65
C ARG A 88 15.70 -6.16 4.59
N GLU A 89 16.45 -6.27 5.69
CA GLU A 89 16.28 -7.33 6.70
C GLU A 89 14.90 -7.28 7.41
N ASN A 90 14.27 -6.09 7.44
CA ASN A 90 12.94 -5.89 8.05
C ASN A 90 11.79 -6.15 7.06
N MET A 91 12.07 -6.39 5.77
CA MET A 91 11.04 -6.59 4.73
C MET A 91 10.12 -7.77 5.04
N THR A 92 10.66 -8.89 5.51
CA THR A 92 9.89 -10.13 5.75
C THR A 92 8.85 -9.98 6.86
N THR A 93 8.99 -9.01 7.77
CA THR A 93 8.03 -8.81 8.87
C THR A 93 6.91 -7.84 8.49
N LEU A 94 7.23 -6.78 7.73
CA LEU A 94 6.26 -5.75 7.30
C LEU A 94 5.45 -6.14 6.06
N ALA A 95 6.08 -6.80 5.08
CA ALA A 95 5.43 -7.24 3.85
C ALA A 95 4.35 -8.33 4.09
N ASN A 96 4.35 -8.93 5.28
CA ASN A 96 3.34 -9.91 5.67
C ASN A 96 2.07 -9.26 6.23
N VAL A 97 2.07 -7.97 6.58
CA VAL A 97 0.90 -7.31 7.21
C VAL A 97 0.20 -6.35 6.27
N LEU A 98 0.97 -5.62 5.46
CA LEU A 98 0.49 -4.61 4.53
C LEU A 98 0.97 -4.95 3.13
N GLU A 99 0.12 -4.70 2.13
CA GLU A 99 0.55 -4.80 0.76
C GLU A 99 1.63 -3.78 0.45
N VAL A 100 2.47 -4.15 -0.52
CA VAL A 100 3.49 -3.29 -1.04
C VAL A 100 2.86 -2.27 -1.96
N ILE A 101 3.16 -0.99 -1.73
CA ILE A 101 2.81 0.11 -2.59
C ILE A 101 4.05 0.52 -3.37
N ARG A 102 3.89 0.63 -4.69
CA ARG A 102 4.94 1.08 -5.61
C ARG A 102 4.98 2.61 -5.67
N GLU A 103 6.12 3.16 -6.06
CA GLU A 103 6.32 4.61 -6.15
C GLU A 103 5.33 5.30 -7.10
N ASP A 104 5.06 4.69 -8.25
CA ASP A 104 4.12 5.20 -9.24
C ASP A 104 2.68 5.23 -8.70
N GLU A 105 2.33 4.29 -7.81
CA GLU A 105 1.06 4.32 -7.10
C GLU A 105 1.01 5.49 -6.10
N ILE A 106 2.09 5.73 -5.36
CA ILE A 106 2.17 6.89 -4.44
C ILE A 106 2.03 8.21 -5.22
N HIS A 107 2.73 8.36 -6.35
CA HIS A 107 2.59 9.54 -7.20
C HIS A 107 1.17 9.70 -7.73
N THR A 108 0.53 8.61 -8.16
CA THR A 108 -0.87 8.62 -8.61
C THR A 108 -1.81 9.05 -7.48
N LEU A 109 -1.59 8.58 -6.24
CA LEU A 109 -2.36 8.99 -5.07
C LEU A 109 -2.16 10.48 -4.76
N LEU A 110 -0.93 10.98 -4.84
CA LEU A 110 -0.62 12.40 -4.65
C LEU A 110 -1.30 13.25 -5.71
N GLU A 111 -1.21 12.89 -6.99
CA GLU A 111 -1.92 13.56 -8.08
C GLU A 111 -3.42 13.59 -7.83
N TYR A 112 -4.02 12.47 -7.43
CA TYR A 112 -5.44 12.38 -7.13
C TYR A 112 -5.88 13.31 -6.00
N VAL A 113 -5.10 13.41 -4.91
CA VAL A 113 -5.49 14.25 -3.75
C VAL A 113 -5.26 15.75 -3.99
N ILE A 114 -4.32 16.14 -4.87
CA ILE A 114 -4.05 17.55 -5.17
C ILE A 114 -4.85 18.07 -6.38
N ASP A 115 -5.38 17.19 -7.24
CA ASP A 115 -6.09 17.60 -8.44
C ASP A 115 -7.40 18.37 -8.11
N PRO A 116 -7.52 19.65 -8.52
CA PRO A 116 -8.71 20.44 -8.27
C PRO A 116 -9.97 19.88 -8.94
N ARG A 117 -9.84 19.10 -10.02
CA ARG A 117 -10.96 18.43 -10.70
C ARG A 117 -11.52 17.28 -9.88
N CYS A 118 -10.68 16.70 -9.01
CA CYS A 118 -11.08 15.64 -8.12
C CYS A 118 -11.69 16.19 -6.82
N LYS A 119 -11.76 17.51 -6.59
CA LYS A 119 -12.37 18.14 -5.40
C LYS A 119 -13.90 17.90 -5.37
N HIS A 120 -14.33 16.91 -4.60
CA HIS A 120 -15.72 16.78 -4.17
C HIS A 120 -15.98 17.69 -2.96
N GLU A 121 -17.24 17.84 -2.53
CA GLU A 121 -17.56 18.65 -1.34
C GLU A 121 -16.69 18.25 -0.13
N PRO A 122 -16.23 19.22 0.66
CA PRO A 122 -15.42 18.94 1.84
C PRO A 122 -16.23 18.13 2.85
N GLY A 123 -15.77 16.91 3.12
CA GLY A 123 -16.38 15.99 4.09
C GLY A 123 -15.35 15.12 4.79
N PRO A 124 -15.68 14.58 5.98
CA PRO A 124 -14.77 13.78 6.80
C PRO A 124 -14.22 12.56 6.06
N GLU A 125 -14.96 12.01 5.10
CA GLU A 125 -14.56 10.89 4.24
C GLU A 125 -13.33 11.17 3.38
N ARG A 126 -12.94 12.44 3.20
CA ARG A 126 -11.72 12.82 2.45
C ARG A 126 -10.53 13.18 3.33
N ALA A 127 -10.73 13.22 4.66
CA ALA A 127 -9.64 13.50 5.58
C ALA A 127 -8.56 12.40 5.53
N GLN A 128 -8.94 11.18 5.16
CA GLN A 128 -8.10 10.00 5.32
C GLN A 128 -8.28 9.02 4.16
N LEU A 129 -7.16 8.62 3.55
CA LEU A 129 -7.12 7.59 2.51
C LEU A 129 -6.21 6.45 2.96
N VAL A 130 -6.78 5.27 3.15
CA VAL A 130 -6.03 4.07 3.56
C VAL A 130 -5.78 3.17 2.36
N VAL A 131 -4.51 2.86 2.12
CA VAL A 131 -4.05 2.05 0.98
C VAL A 131 -3.11 0.93 1.44
N GLY A 132 -2.98 -0.10 0.61
CA GLY A 132 -2.16 -1.27 0.93
C GLY A 132 -2.80 -2.24 1.92
N LEU A 133 -4.14 -2.25 2.01
CA LEU A 133 -4.89 -3.26 2.76
C LEU A 133 -5.15 -4.48 1.89
N THR A 134 -4.96 -5.68 2.45
CA THR A 134 -5.27 -6.94 1.76
C THR A 134 -6.65 -7.47 2.16
N THR A 135 -7.22 -8.33 1.33
CA THR A 135 -8.44 -9.08 1.64
C THR A 135 -8.12 -10.49 2.14
N ALA A 136 -9.07 -11.09 2.87
CA ALA A 136 -8.95 -12.49 3.30
C ALA A 136 -8.86 -13.46 2.11
N GLU A 137 -9.55 -13.16 1.01
CA GLU A 137 -9.50 -13.98 -0.20
C GLU A 137 -8.12 -13.95 -0.87
N TYR A 138 -7.53 -12.75 -0.99
CA TYR A 138 -6.20 -12.61 -1.56
C TYR A 138 -5.14 -13.40 -0.77
N LEU A 139 -5.19 -13.35 0.57
CA LEU A 139 -4.30 -14.13 1.42
C LEU A 139 -4.50 -15.64 1.24
N ARG A 140 -5.76 -16.11 1.16
CA ARG A 140 -6.09 -17.52 0.91
C ARG A 140 -5.51 -18.02 -0.40
N GLN A 141 -5.63 -17.24 -1.48
CA GLN A 141 -5.12 -17.61 -2.80
C GLN A 141 -3.59 -17.81 -2.77
N ARG A 142 -2.88 -17.02 -1.96
CA ARG A 142 -1.42 -17.11 -1.79
C ARG A 142 -0.97 -18.10 -0.71
N GLY A 143 -1.90 -18.84 -0.10
CA GLY A 143 -1.59 -19.78 0.99
C GLY A 143 -1.09 -19.10 2.27
N VAL A 144 -1.34 -17.80 2.43
CA VAL A 144 -0.93 -17.04 3.62
C VAL A 144 -2.04 -17.10 4.67
N PRO A 145 -1.73 -17.42 5.94
CA PRO A 145 -2.72 -17.38 7.02
C PRO A 145 -3.39 -16.01 7.15
N PRO A 146 -4.66 -15.94 7.57
CA PRO A 146 -5.36 -14.68 7.73
C PRO A 146 -4.65 -13.78 8.76
N LEU A 147 -4.55 -12.50 8.45
CA LEU A 147 -3.94 -11.50 9.31
C LEU A 147 -4.87 -11.16 10.48
N SER A 148 -4.28 -10.89 11.66
CA SER A 148 -5.04 -10.70 12.89
C SER A 148 -6.05 -9.55 12.84
N TYR A 149 -5.78 -8.50 12.07
CA TYR A 149 -6.69 -7.37 11.94
C TYR A 149 -7.97 -7.72 11.17
N LEU A 150 -7.97 -8.76 10.32
CA LEU A 150 -9.18 -9.17 9.57
C LEU A 150 -10.28 -9.71 10.49
N SER A 151 -9.94 -10.04 11.74
CA SER A 151 -10.91 -10.42 12.77
C SER A 151 -11.56 -9.21 13.46
N TYR A 152 -11.08 -7.98 13.22
CA TYR A 152 -11.66 -6.80 13.84
C TYR A 152 -12.95 -6.39 13.12
N PRO A 153 -14.01 -5.99 13.85
CA PRO A 153 -15.29 -5.61 13.24
C PRO A 153 -15.16 -4.51 12.16
N LEU A 154 -14.20 -3.60 12.33
CA LEU A 154 -13.89 -2.53 11.39
C LEU A 154 -13.56 -3.04 9.98
N PHE A 155 -12.97 -4.24 9.87
CA PHE A 155 -12.49 -4.81 8.60
C PHE A 155 -13.36 -5.96 8.08
N THR A 156 -14.61 -6.07 8.55
CA THR A 156 -15.54 -7.11 8.10
C THR A 156 -15.69 -7.14 6.57
N HIS A 157 -15.65 -5.96 5.92
CA HIS A 157 -15.71 -5.83 4.45
C HIS A 157 -14.48 -6.36 3.72
N LEU A 158 -13.33 -6.48 4.39
CA LEU A 158 -12.12 -7.11 3.83
C LEU A 158 -12.15 -8.63 4.00
N ASN A 159 -13.09 -9.14 4.79
CA ASN A 159 -13.29 -10.56 5.02
C ASN A 159 -14.34 -11.17 4.07
N THR A 160 -15.15 -10.35 3.39
CA THR A 160 -16.20 -10.85 2.49
C THR A 160 -15.61 -11.50 1.25
N THR A 161 -15.77 -12.82 1.18
CA THR A 161 -15.64 -13.64 -0.01
C THR A 161 -16.78 -13.25 -0.95
N SER A 162 -16.53 -12.45 -1.98
CA SER A 162 -17.54 -12.21 -3.01
C SER A 162 -17.91 -13.54 -3.66
N VAL A 163 -19.13 -13.98 -3.43
CA VAL A 163 -19.76 -15.10 -4.12
C VAL A 163 -20.12 -14.63 -5.53
N SER A 164 -19.44 -15.20 -6.53
CA SER A 164 -19.78 -15.29 -7.95
C SER A 164 -19.82 -14.02 -8.84
N HIS A 165 -18.82 -13.89 -9.72
CA HIS A 165 -19.03 -13.98 -11.17
C HIS A 165 -17.78 -14.54 -11.90
N ARG A 166 -18.04 -15.23 -13.01
CA ARG A 166 -17.19 -16.19 -13.75
C ARG A 166 -16.00 -15.54 -14.50
N HIS A 167 -14.92 -16.34 -14.62
CA HIS A 167 -13.71 -16.20 -15.46
C HIS A 167 -12.70 -15.11 -15.02
N SER A 168 -11.39 -15.37 -14.87
CA SER A 168 -10.51 -16.44 -15.35
C SER A 168 -9.51 -16.90 -14.28
N LYS A 169 -9.24 -18.21 -14.21
CA LYS A 169 -8.08 -18.79 -13.51
C LYS A 169 -6.79 -18.09 -13.96
N GLY A 170 -5.92 -17.77 -13.00
CA GLY A 170 -4.50 -17.48 -13.23
C GLY A 170 -4.09 -16.14 -12.65
N GLU A 171 -3.31 -16.17 -11.57
CA GLU A 171 -2.39 -15.10 -11.18
C GLU A 171 -1.68 -14.58 -12.44
N ASP A 172 -1.52 -13.24 -12.59
CA ASP A 172 -0.83 -12.66 -13.75
C ASP A 172 0.58 -13.28 -13.88
N PRO A 173 0.83 -14.16 -14.86
CA PRO A 173 2.05 -14.95 -14.90
C PRO A 173 3.29 -14.08 -15.17
N ALA A 174 3.09 -12.87 -15.70
CA ALA A 174 4.12 -11.85 -15.82
C ALA A 174 4.60 -11.34 -14.45
N HIS A 175 3.70 -11.25 -13.46
CA HIS A 175 4.05 -10.86 -12.11
C HIS A 175 4.89 -11.93 -11.39
N LEU A 176 4.56 -13.21 -11.60
CA LEU A 176 5.35 -14.34 -11.08
C LEU A 176 6.76 -14.37 -11.67
N ALA A 177 6.92 -14.06 -12.96
CA ALA A 177 8.24 -13.97 -13.59
C ALA A 177 9.09 -12.83 -13.00
N VAL A 178 8.49 -11.68 -12.69
CA VAL A 178 9.19 -10.56 -12.04
C VAL A 178 9.62 -10.91 -10.61
N ILE A 179 8.82 -11.71 -9.89
CA ILE A 179 9.16 -12.18 -8.54
C ILE A 179 10.26 -13.25 -8.57
N ALA A 180 10.25 -14.14 -9.57
CA ALA A 180 11.19 -15.26 -9.66
C ALA A 180 12.57 -14.87 -10.23
N LEU A 181 12.64 -13.85 -11.09
CA LEU A 181 13.87 -13.45 -11.78
C LEU A 181 15.06 -13.11 -10.86
N PRO A 182 14.89 -12.44 -9.70
CA PRO A 182 15.98 -12.17 -8.75
C PRO A 182 16.58 -13.42 -8.10
N TYR A 183 15.88 -14.55 -8.14
CA TYR A 183 16.33 -15.82 -7.55
C TYR A 183 17.02 -16.74 -8.55
N ALA A 184 17.07 -16.34 -9.84
CA ALA A 184 17.79 -17.10 -10.86
C ALA A 184 19.29 -17.10 -10.57
N THR A 185 19.87 -18.29 -10.45
CA THR A 185 21.29 -18.49 -10.16
C THR A 185 22.14 -18.57 -11.43
N THR A 186 21.49 -18.82 -12.57
CA THR A 186 22.12 -18.93 -13.88
C THR A 186 21.37 -18.13 -14.94
N LYS A 187 22.08 -17.79 -16.02
CA LYS A 187 21.48 -17.04 -17.13
C LYS A 187 20.39 -17.86 -17.84
N GLU A 188 20.59 -19.17 -17.93
CA GLU A 188 19.67 -20.12 -18.53
C GLU A 188 18.35 -20.21 -17.75
N GLU A 189 18.44 -20.19 -16.42
CA GLU A 189 17.29 -20.16 -15.52
C GLU A 189 16.52 -18.84 -15.63
N ALA A 190 17.22 -17.70 -15.65
CA ALA A 190 16.61 -16.39 -15.86
C ALA A 190 15.86 -16.29 -17.20
N VAL A 191 16.46 -16.81 -18.27
CA VAL A 191 15.85 -16.87 -19.60
C VAL A 191 14.60 -17.74 -19.61
N THR A 192 14.59 -18.85 -18.86
CA THR A 192 13.44 -19.74 -18.76
C THR A 192 12.27 -19.04 -18.04
N ILE A 193 12.56 -18.40 -16.91
CA ILE A 193 11.57 -17.64 -16.11
C ILE A 193 10.90 -16.55 -16.95
N VAL A 194 11.69 -15.73 -17.67
CA VAL A 194 11.14 -14.64 -18.49
C VAL A 194 10.34 -15.19 -19.67
N ARG A 195 10.84 -16.23 -20.35
CA ARG A 195 10.17 -16.86 -21.49
C ARG A 195 8.81 -17.43 -21.09
N ASP A 196 8.76 -18.14 -19.97
CA ASP A 196 7.52 -18.73 -19.47
C ASP A 196 6.52 -17.66 -19.06
N GLY A 197 6.96 -16.58 -18.41
CA GLY A 197 6.12 -15.44 -18.09
C GLY A 197 5.49 -14.79 -19.32
N ILE A 198 6.28 -14.56 -20.38
CA ILE A 198 5.80 -13.98 -21.65
C ILE A 198 4.80 -14.92 -22.34
N ARG A 199 5.11 -16.23 -22.40
CA ARG A 199 4.26 -17.25 -23.01
C ARG A 199 2.87 -17.28 -22.37
N HIS A 200 2.84 -17.26 -21.05
CA HIS A 200 1.59 -17.25 -20.31
C HIS A 200 0.81 -15.94 -20.48
N LYS A 201 1.50 -14.79 -20.55
CA LYS A 201 0.85 -13.48 -20.80
C LYS A 201 0.24 -13.42 -22.20
N LEU A 202 0.96 -13.89 -23.22
CA LEU A 202 0.46 -13.96 -24.59
C LEU A 202 -0.74 -14.92 -24.71
N ALA A 203 -0.69 -16.07 -24.05
CA ALA A 203 -1.80 -17.03 -24.04
C ALA A 203 -3.06 -16.44 -23.43
N SER A 204 -2.90 -15.69 -22.32
CA SER A 204 -3.98 -14.95 -21.68
C SER A 204 -4.56 -13.86 -22.59
N LEU A 205 -3.71 -13.03 -23.21
CA LEU A 205 -4.14 -11.95 -24.12
C LEU A 205 -4.86 -12.48 -25.36
N LEU A 206 -4.43 -13.63 -25.88
CA LEU A 206 -4.99 -14.27 -27.07
C LEU A 206 -6.15 -15.22 -26.76
N ALA A 207 -6.48 -15.42 -25.48
CA ALA A 207 -7.50 -16.37 -25.01
C ALA A 207 -7.32 -17.81 -25.57
N ILE A 208 -6.06 -18.26 -25.69
CA ILE A 208 -5.71 -19.62 -26.15
C ILE A 208 -4.95 -20.37 -25.05
N PRO A 209 -4.96 -21.72 -25.05
CA PRO A 209 -4.11 -22.51 -24.16
C PRO A 209 -2.62 -22.18 -24.33
N VAL A 210 -1.87 -22.12 -23.21
CA VAL A 210 -0.41 -21.84 -23.21
C VAL A 210 0.35 -22.84 -24.08
N ASP A 211 -0.11 -24.09 -24.13
CA ASP A 211 0.45 -25.17 -24.95
C ASP A 211 0.43 -24.87 -26.45
N ASN A 212 -0.44 -23.96 -26.90
CA ASN A 212 -0.53 -23.54 -28.30
C ASN A 212 0.48 -22.44 -28.68
N ILE A 213 1.29 -21.94 -27.74
CA ILE A 213 2.36 -20.98 -28.00
C ILE A 213 3.69 -21.74 -28.05
N ASP A 214 4.34 -21.73 -29.22
CA ASP A 214 5.60 -22.41 -29.49
C ASP A 214 6.78 -21.70 -28.78
N SER A 215 7.47 -22.41 -27.89
CA SER A 215 8.61 -21.90 -27.12
C SER A 215 9.92 -21.86 -27.91
N ASN A 216 9.96 -22.43 -29.12
CA ASN A 216 11.15 -22.53 -29.96
C ASN A 216 11.10 -21.64 -31.21
N LYS A 217 10.05 -20.82 -31.36
CA LYS A 217 9.95 -19.79 -32.40
C LYS A 217 10.05 -18.40 -31.75
N SER A 218 11.26 -18.04 -31.34
CA SER A 218 11.66 -16.65 -31.12
C SER A 218 13.07 -16.43 -31.61
#